data_AF-A0A0D3DZ48-F1
#
_entry.id   AF-A0A0D3DZ48-F1
#
_cell.length_a   1.000
_cell.length_b   1.000
_cell.length_c   1.000
_cell.angle_alpha   90.00
_cell.angle_beta   90.00
_cell.angle_gamma   90.00
#
_symmetry.space_group_name_H-M   'P 1'
#
loop_
_entity.id
_entity.type
_entity.pdbx_description
1 polymer ?
#
loop_
_entity_poly.entity_id
_entity_poly.type
_entity_poly.pdbx_seq_one_letter_code
_entity_poly.pdbx_strand_id
1 'polypeptide(L)'
;MEKDEEVCRKGKNQAVNTKYRNLLRIVETLSKPPQSLSLAQLCNAQSEVNALEEAGFKLDWLNSKIEELSVECKKEPLSDGSRVRQLEDRVNNVELTLSDLKAELDREKIKSAAAAAAAAKVSSFQFIDFIIKRFFLTCFSFSKY
;
A
#
# COMPACT_ATOMS: atom_id res chain seq x y z
N MET A 1 44.39 -46.35 -30.50
CA MET A 1 43.37 -47.18 -29.83
C MET A 1 43.19 -46.81 -28.37
N GLU A 2 44.24 -46.85 -27.51
CA GLU A 2 44.11 -46.43 -26.09
C GLU A 2 43.90 -44.91 -25.90
N LYS A 3 44.52 -44.07 -26.75
CA LYS A 3 44.35 -42.61 -26.72
C LYS A 3 42.94 -42.14 -27.12
N ASP A 4 42.24 -42.91 -27.96
CA ASP A 4 40.91 -42.55 -28.47
C ASP A 4 39.82 -42.82 -27.42
N GLU A 5 39.99 -43.84 -26.57
CA GLU A 5 39.11 -44.12 -25.44
C GLU A 5 39.24 -43.09 -24.31
N GLU A 6 40.43 -42.58 -24.05
CA GLU A 6 40.66 -41.60 -22.99
C GLU A 6 40.07 -40.22 -23.32
N VAL A 7 40.16 -39.79 -24.58
CA VAL A 7 39.49 -38.58 -25.08
C VAL A 7 37.97 -38.72 -24.99
N CYS A 8 37.41 -39.88 -25.36
CA CYS A 8 35.98 -40.16 -25.22
C CYS A 8 35.51 -40.13 -23.76
N ARG A 9 36.31 -40.67 -22.83
CA ARG A 9 36.03 -40.68 -21.39
C ARG A 9 36.01 -39.26 -20.80
N LYS A 10 36.96 -38.40 -21.20
CA LYS A 10 37.04 -37.01 -20.75
C LYS A 10 35.84 -36.18 -21.21
N GLY A 11 35.42 -36.34 -22.47
CA GLY A 11 34.24 -35.66 -23.01
C GLY A 11 32.95 -36.03 -22.28
N LYS A 12 32.79 -37.31 -21.92
CA LYS A 12 31.64 -37.80 -21.14
C LYS A 12 31.57 -37.16 -19.75
N ASN A 13 32.69 -37.09 -19.03
CA ASN A 13 32.75 -36.45 -17.70
C ASN A 13 32.44 -34.95 -17.75
N GLN A 14 32.86 -34.26 -18.83
CA GLN A 14 32.54 -32.84 -19.02
C GLN A 14 31.03 -32.63 -19.26
N ALA A 15 30.42 -33.44 -20.12
CA ALA A 15 28.98 -33.37 -20.38
C ALA A 15 28.15 -33.63 -19.11
N VAL A 16 28.58 -34.59 -18.29
CA VAL A 16 27.96 -34.90 -17.00
C VAL A 16 28.07 -33.71 -16.03
N ASN A 17 29.24 -33.10 -15.90
CA ASN A 17 29.44 -31.94 -15.02
C ASN A 17 28.53 -30.76 -15.42
N THR A 18 28.37 -30.49 -16.71
CA THR A 18 27.45 -29.44 -17.20
C THR A 18 26.01 -29.71 -16.79
N LYS A 19 25.54 -30.95 -16.92
CA LYS A 19 24.17 -31.35 -16.51
C LYS A 19 23.96 -31.14 -15.00
N TYR A 20 24.91 -31.55 -14.17
CA TYR A 20 24.84 -31.33 -12.73
C TYR A 20 24.85 -29.85 -12.34
N ARG A 21 25.62 -29.00 -13.05
CA ARG A 21 25.58 -27.55 -12.84
C ARG A 21 24.24 -26.92 -13.18
N ASN A 22 23.59 -27.38 -14.25
CA ASN A 22 22.24 -26.92 -14.59
C ASN A 22 21.23 -27.35 -13.53
N LEU A 23 21.29 -28.61 -13.09
CA LEU A 23 20.42 -29.10 -12.01
C LEU A 23 20.55 -28.25 -10.73
N LEU A 24 21.78 -27.94 -10.32
CA LEU A 24 22.02 -27.08 -9.16
C LEU A 24 21.39 -25.70 -9.34
N ARG A 25 21.56 -25.08 -10.51
CA ARG A 25 20.97 -23.77 -10.85
C ARG A 25 19.45 -23.79 -10.80
N ILE A 26 18.81 -24.86 -11.26
CA ILE A 26 17.35 -25.03 -11.20
C ILE A 26 16.91 -25.08 -9.73
N VAL A 27 17.55 -25.92 -8.91
CA VAL A 27 17.21 -26.04 -7.48
C VAL A 27 17.40 -24.73 -6.74
N GLU A 28 18.49 -24.00 -7.00
CA GLU A 28 18.74 -22.66 -6.45
C GLU A 28 17.72 -21.61 -6.92
N THR A 29 17.14 -21.79 -8.11
CA THR A 29 16.08 -20.92 -8.60
C THR A 29 14.78 -21.24 -7.87
N LEU A 30 14.38 -22.50 -7.82
CA LEU A 30 13.11 -22.93 -7.20
C LEU A 30 13.11 -22.85 -5.67
N SER A 31 14.26 -22.69 -5.02
CA SER A 31 14.36 -22.45 -3.57
C SER A 31 14.02 -21.01 -3.17
N LYS A 32 13.96 -20.09 -4.13
CA LYS A 32 13.61 -18.69 -3.88
C LYS A 32 12.13 -18.55 -3.50
N PRO A 33 11.76 -17.54 -2.71
CA PRO A 33 10.36 -17.24 -2.41
C PRO A 33 9.54 -17.03 -3.69
N PRO A 34 8.28 -17.53 -3.78
CA PRO A 34 7.41 -17.38 -4.95
C PRO A 34 7.25 -15.91 -5.40
N GLN A 35 7.26 -14.97 -4.46
CA GLN A 35 7.11 -13.54 -4.71
C GLN A 35 8.34 -12.90 -5.39
N SER A 36 9.50 -13.57 -5.30
CA SER A 36 10.74 -13.15 -5.97
C SER A 36 10.98 -13.86 -7.30
N LEU A 37 10.12 -14.83 -7.62
CA LEU A 37 10.18 -15.61 -8.85
C LEU A 37 9.27 -15.00 -9.91
N SER A 38 9.80 -14.94 -11.13
CA SER A 38 9.05 -14.55 -12.31
C SER A 38 8.59 -15.77 -13.11
N LEU A 39 7.49 -15.61 -13.85
CA LEU A 39 7.03 -16.63 -14.79
C LEU A 39 8.10 -17.01 -15.82
N ALA A 40 8.91 -16.05 -16.26
CA ALA A 40 10.02 -16.32 -17.18
C ALA A 40 11.07 -17.27 -16.56
N GLN A 41 11.41 -17.10 -15.29
CA GLN A 41 12.34 -18.00 -14.59
C GLN A 41 11.77 -19.42 -14.46
N LEU A 42 10.46 -19.55 -14.19
CA LEU A 42 9.78 -20.84 -14.13
C LEU A 42 9.72 -21.53 -15.50
N CYS A 43 9.43 -20.79 -16.58
CA CYS A 43 9.44 -21.33 -17.95
C CYS A 43 10.84 -21.80 -18.38
N ASN A 44 11.88 -21.02 -18.03
CA ASN A 44 13.27 -21.41 -18.31
C ASN A 44 13.65 -22.66 -17.52
N ALA A 45 13.31 -22.71 -16.22
CA ALA A 45 13.56 -23.89 -15.38
C ALA A 45 12.84 -25.13 -15.94
N GLN A 46 11.59 -25.00 -16.39
CA GLN A 46 10.83 -26.10 -16.98
C GLN A 46 11.51 -26.63 -18.25
N SER A 47 12.00 -25.73 -19.10
CA SER A 47 12.73 -26.11 -20.32
C SER A 47 14.04 -26.86 -20.00
N GLU A 48 14.77 -26.43 -18.97
CA GLU A 48 15.99 -27.12 -18.52
C GLU A 48 15.68 -28.49 -17.89
N VAL A 49 14.59 -28.63 -17.13
CA VAL A 49 14.14 -29.92 -16.57
C VAL A 49 13.81 -30.89 -17.69
N ASN A 50 13.03 -30.47 -18.70
CA ASN A 50 12.67 -31.31 -19.85
C ASN A 50 13.92 -31.83 -20.57
N ALA A 51 14.93 -30.97 -20.80
CA ALA A 51 16.18 -31.37 -21.43
C ALA A 51 16.99 -32.38 -20.59
N LEU A 52 16.91 -32.31 -19.26
CA LEU A 52 17.52 -33.29 -18.37
C LEU A 52 16.74 -34.63 -18.36
N GLU A 53 15.42 -34.60 -18.48
CA GLU A 53 14.60 -35.81 -18.60
C GLU A 53 14.83 -36.53 -19.93
N GLU A 54 14.95 -35.81 -21.04
CA GLU A 54 15.40 -36.35 -22.33
C GLU A 54 16.79 -37.00 -22.23
N ALA A 55 17.63 -36.50 -21.33
CA ALA A 55 18.93 -37.05 -21.02
C ALA A 55 18.89 -38.25 -20.04
N GLY A 56 17.71 -38.70 -19.63
CA GLY A 56 17.48 -39.88 -18.79
C GLY A 56 17.42 -39.63 -17.28
N PHE A 57 17.35 -38.37 -16.84
CA PHE A 57 17.13 -38.05 -15.43
C PHE A 57 15.65 -38.19 -15.08
N LYS A 58 15.35 -38.61 -13.86
CA LYS A 58 13.97 -38.66 -13.34
C LYS A 58 13.76 -37.48 -12.40
N LEU A 59 13.02 -36.47 -12.85
CA LEU A 59 12.89 -35.18 -12.17
C LEU A 59 11.43 -34.80 -11.90
N ASP A 60 10.55 -35.80 -11.74
CA ASP A 60 9.11 -35.63 -11.48
C ASP A 60 8.81 -34.68 -10.31
N TRP A 61 9.67 -34.69 -9.29
CA TRP A 61 9.57 -33.80 -8.14
C TRP A 61 9.84 -32.33 -8.49
N LEU A 62 10.71 -32.03 -9.45
CA LEU A 62 10.95 -30.68 -9.94
C LEU A 62 9.80 -30.19 -10.80
N ASN A 63 9.26 -31.05 -11.66
CA ASN A 63 8.05 -30.74 -12.44
C ASN A 63 6.88 -30.35 -11.52
N SER A 64 6.64 -31.15 -10.48
CA SER A 64 5.62 -30.86 -9.46
C SER A 64 5.87 -29.53 -8.73
N LYS A 65 7.13 -29.26 -8.36
CA LYS A 65 7.56 -28.02 -7.71
C LYS A 65 7.33 -26.79 -8.61
N ILE A 66 7.64 -26.90 -9.91
CA ILE A 66 7.47 -25.80 -10.87
C ILE A 66 5.99 -25.49 -11.07
N GLU A 67 5.14 -26.51 -11.18
CA GLU A 67 3.68 -26.33 -11.32
C GLU A 67 3.10 -25.63 -10.08
N GLU A 68 3.47 -26.08 -8.87
CA GLU A 68 3.08 -25.46 -7.60
C GLU A 68 3.48 -23.97 -7.56
N LEU A 69 4.74 -23.66 -7.90
CA LEU A 69 5.23 -22.27 -7.93
C LEU A 69 4.61 -21.45 -9.06
N SER A 70 4.23 -22.06 -10.19
CA SER A 70 3.55 -21.36 -11.28
C SER A 70 2.14 -20.97 -10.88
N VAL A 71 1.43 -21.84 -10.15
CA VAL A 71 0.13 -21.52 -9.56
C VAL A 71 0.27 -20.41 -8.52
N GLU A 72 1.25 -20.50 -7.62
CA GLU A 72 1.47 -19.49 -6.57
C GLU A 72 1.97 -18.14 -7.11
N CYS A 73 2.72 -18.13 -8.21
CA CYS A 73 3.15 -16.91 -8.89
C CYS A 73 2.00 -16.24 -9.68
N LYS A 74 1.07 -17.04 -10.22
CA LYS A 74 -0.16 -16.56 -10.90
C LYS A 74 -1.23 -16.12 -9.92
N LYS A 75 -1.24 -16.66 -8.71
CA LYS A 75 -1.92 -16.05 -7.58
C LYS A 75 -1.18 -14.76 -7.29
N GLU A 76 -1.64 -13.69 -7.93
CA GLU A 76 -1.37 -12.32 -7.51
C GLU A 76 -1.29 -12.30 -5.99
N PRO A 77 -0.24 -11.73 -5.37
CA PRO A 77 0.05 -11.95 -3.96
C PRO A 77 -1.22 -11.70 -3.17
N LEU A 78 -1.82 -12.78 -2.67
CA LEU A 78 -2.96 -12.80 -1.76
C LEU A 78 -2.47 -12.30 -0.40
N SER A 79 -1.93 -11.09 -0.41
CA SER A 79 -2.00 -10.09 0.63
C SER A 79 -3.34 -9.34 0.56
N ASP A 80 -4.29 -9.81 -0.24
CA ASP A 80 -5.60 -9.21 -0.46
C ASP A 80 -6.33 -9.00 0.87
N GLY A 81 -6.53 -10.04 1.69
CA GLY A 81 -7.25 -9.85 2.96
C GLY A 81 -6.55 -8.92 3.97
N SER A 82 -5.23 -9.01 4.13
CA SER A 82 -4.52 -8.24 5.17
C SER A 82 -4.29 -6.77 4.78
N ARG A 83 -3.92 -6.52 3.52
CA ARG A 83 -3.64 -5.16 3.04
C ARG A 83 -4.94 -4.41 2.75
N VAL A 84 -5.97 -5.09 2.25
CA VAL A 84 -7.31 -4.50 2.11
C VAL A 84 -7.88 -4.19 3.49
N ARG A 85 -7.83 -5.13 4.45
CA ARG A 85 -8.30 -4.87 5.82
C ARG A 85 -7.56 -3.73 6.50
N GLN A 86 -6.23 -3.64 6.36
CA GLN A 86 -5.45 -2.52 6.89
C GLN A 86 -5.84 -1.18 6.23
N LEU A 87 -6.10 -1.18 4.92
CA LEU A 87 -6.56 0.01 4.22
C LEU A 87 -8.00 0.38 4.63
N GLU A 88 -8.88 -0.59 4.80
CA GLU A 88 -10.24 -0.41 5.33
C GLU A 88 -10.22 0.21 6.73
N ASP A 89 -9.42 -0.33 7.64
CA ASP A 89 -9.26 0.22 9.01
C ASP A 89 -8.76 1.67 8.97
N ARG A 90 -7.81 1.97 8.07
CA ARG A 90 -7.29 3.34 7.89
C ARG A 90 -8.32 4.28 7.29
N VAL A 91 -9.11 3.83 6.30
CA VAL A 91 -10.18 4.62 5.68
C VAL A 91 -11.27 4.92 6.71
N ASN A 92 -11.71 3.92 7.47
CA ASN A 92 -12.69 4.10 8.54
C ASN A 92 -12.21 5.09 9.61
N ASN A 93 -10.94 5.00 10.01
CA ASN A 93 -10.36 5.97 10.95
C ASN A 93 -10.33 7.40 10.38
N VAL A 94 -9.98 7.57 9.10
CA VAL A 94 -9.99 8.89 8.45
C VAL A 94 -11.41 9.43 8.31
N GLU A 95 -12.39 8.58 8.01
CA GLU A 95 -13.80 8.99 7.92
C GLU A 95 -14.36 9.45 9.27
N LEU A 96 -13.99 8.76 10.36
CA LEU A 96 -14.32 9.17 11.72
C LEU A 96 -13.71 10.53 12.06
N THR A 97 -12.41 10.73 11.81
CA THR A 97 -11.76 12.02 12.12
C THR A 97 -12.31 13.17 11.27
N LEU A 98 -12.64 12.93 10.00
CA LEU A 98 -13.30 13.93 9.16
C LEU A 98 -14.69 14.30 9.69
N SER A 99 -15.45 13.32 10.19
CA SER A 99 -16.77 13.56 10.80
C SER A 99 -16.68 14.39 12.08
N ASP A 100 -15.72 14.07 12.95
CA ASP A 100 -15.47 14.82 14.18
C ASP A 100 -15.05 16.27 13.89
N LEU A 101 -14.10 16.47 12.96
CA LEU A 101 -13.65 17.80 12.54
C LEU A 101 -14.78 18.62 11.92
N LYS A 102 -15.66 17.99 11.15
CA LYS A 102 -16.84 18.65 10.57
C LYS A 102 -17.81 19.11 11.65
N ALA A 103 -18.07 18.27 12.65
CA ALA A 103 -18.94 18.63 13.78
C ALA A 103 -18.34 19.73 14.67
N GLU A 104 -17.01 19.78 14.80
CA GLU A 104 -16.31 20.86 15.52
C GLU A 104 -16.37 22.18 14.74
N LEU A 105 -16.18 22.13 13.42
CA LEU A 105 -16.32 23.30 12.55
C LEU A 105 -17.72 23.92 12.60
N ASP A 106 -18.77 23.09 12.54
CA ASP A 106 -20.15 23.57 12.63
C ASP A 106 -20.45 24.21 14.00
N ARG A 107 -19.91 23.64 15.09
CA ARG A 107 -20.02 24.22 16.44
C ARG A 107 -19.34 25.57 16.54
N GLU A 108 -18.11 25.70 16.05
CA GLU A 108 -17.38 26.98 16.07
C GLU A 108 -18.03 28.02 15.14
N LYS A 109 -18.63 27.60 14.03
CA LYS A 109 -19.42 28.49 13.17
C LYS A 109 -20.65 29.05 13.89
N ILE A 110 -21.38 28.22 14.64
CA ILE A 110 -22.53 28.67 15.45
C ILE A 110 -22.05 29.63 16.55
N LYS A 111 -20.96 29.29 17.24
CA LYS A 111 -20.39 30.08 18.33
C LYS A 111 -19.89 31.44 17.86
N SER A 112 -19.17 31.48 16.74
CA SER A 112 -18.69 32.74 16.14
C SER A 112 -19.86 33.60 15.63
N ALA A 113 -20.89 33.01 15.03
CA ALA A 113 -22.11 33.73 14.66
C ALA A 113 -22.85 34.32 15.89
N ALA A 114 -22.95 33.54 16.98
CA ALA A 114 -23.54 34.01 18.23
C ALA A 114 -22.72 35.16 18.86
N ALA A 115 -21.38 35.05 18.86
CA ALA A 115 -20.49 36.10 19.33
C ALA A 115 -20.61 37.39 18.50
N ALA A 116 -20.69 37.27 17.17
CA ALA A 116 -20.90 38.40 16.28
C ALA A 116 -22.26 39.10 16.54
N ALA A 117 -23.32 38.31 16.73
CA ALA A 117 -24.65 38.84 17.06
C ALA A 117 -24.67 39.53 18.43
N ALA A 118 -23.94 39.01 19.42
CA ALA A 118 -23.80 39.64 20.73
C ALA A 118 -23.03 40.96 20.64
N ALA A 119 -21.91 41.00 19.92
CA ALA A 119 -21.10 42.21 19.72
C ALA A 119 -21.89 43.33 19.01
N ALA A 120 -22.70 42.99 18.01
CA ALA A 120 -23.56 43.95 17.32
C ALA A 120 -24.57 44.62 18.27
N LYS A 121 -25.15 43.87 19.21
CA LYS A 121 -26.10 44.40 20.21
C LYS A 121 -25.45 45.32 21.22
N VAL A 122 -24.23 45.01 21.67
CA VAL A 122 -23.48 45.87 22.60
C VAL A 122 -23.18 47.22 21.96
N SER A 123 -22.78 47.22 20.68
CA SER A 123 -22.51 48.45 19.92
C SER A 123 -23.75 49.34 19.75
N SER A 124 -24.89 48.76 19.37
CA SER A 124 -26.13 49.53 19.19
C SER A 124 -26.65 50.10 20.51
N PHE A 125 -26.53 49.37 21.62
CA PHE A 125 -26.93 49.88 22.93
C PHE A 125 -26.08 51.07 23.38
N GLN A 126 -24.76 51.05 23.13
CA GLN A 126 -23.87 52.16 23.47
C GLN A 126 -24.13 53.41 22.61
N PHE A 127 -24.41 53.24 21.32
CA PHE A 127 -24.74 54.35 20.42
C PHE A 127 -26.09 54.98 20.77
N ILE A 128 -27.12 54.16 21.02
CA ILE A 128 -28.44 54.64 21.42
C ILE A 128 -28.37 55.30 22.81
N ASP A 129 -27.66 54.73 23.78
CA ASP A 129 -27.42 55.33 25.11
C ASP A 129 -26.73 56.70 25.01
N PHE A 130 -25.74 56.84 24.12
CA PHE A 130 -25.08 58.12 23.85
C PHE A 130 -26.04 59.18 23.30
N ILE A 131 -26.88 58.81 22.32
CA ILE A 131 -27.87 59.72 21.74
C ILE A 131 -28.94 60.11 22.76
N ILE A 132 -29.44 59.15 23.55
CA ILE A 132 -30.41 59.39 24.62
C ILE A 132 -29.83 60.34 25.68
N LYS A 133 -28.62 60.08 26.19
CA LYS A 133 -27.95 60.97 27.16
C LYS A 133 -27.75 62.39 26.61
N ARG A 134 -27.37 62.52 25.34
CA ARG A 134 -27.15 63.82 24.69
C ARG A 134 -28.46 64.60 24.52
N PHE A 135 -29.56 63.93 24.21
CA PHE A 135 -30.89 64.54 24.16
C PHE A 135 -31.31 65.06 25.54
N PHE A 136 -31.24 64.23 26.59
CA PHE A 136 -31.57 64.66 27.96
C PHE A 136 -30.68 65.81 28.46
N LEU A 137 -29.39 65.82 28.13
CA LEU A 137 -28.50 66.93 28.51
C LEU A 137 -28.89 68.26 27.83
N THR A 138 -29.34 68.19 26.57
CA THR A 138 -29.79 69.37 25.81
C THR A 138 -31.16 69.84 26.29
N CYS A 139 -32.07 68.91 26.62
CA CYS A 139 -33.42 69.23 27.08
C CYS A 139 -33.47 69.66 28.55
N PHE A 140 -32.66 69.09 29.45
CA PHE A 140 -32.65 69.46 30.86
C PHE A 140 -31.94 70.81 31.11
N SER A 141 -31.10 71.26 30.17
CA SER A 141 -30.51 72.60 30.20
C SER A 141 -31.54 73.72 29.97
N PHE A 142 -32.72 73.41 29.42
CA PHE A 142 -33.78 74.39 29.15
C PHE A 142 -34.76 74.61 30.30
N SER A 143 -34.68 73.84 31.39
CA SER A 143 -35.58 73.97 32.55
C SER A 143 -35.01 74.81 33.70
N LYS A 144 -33.88 75.49 33.48
CA LYS A 144 -33.38 76.55 34.36
C LYS A 144 -33.30 77.88 33.61
N TYR A 145 -34.46 78.35 33.18
CA TYR A 145 -34.78 79.77 33.04
C TYR A 145 -36.27 79.95 33.32
#